data_AF-A0AAE1U236-F1
#
_entry.id   AF-A0AAE1U236-F1
#
_cell.length_a   1.000
_cell.length_b   1.000
_cell.length_c   1.000
_cell.angle_alpha   90.00
_cell.angle_beta   90.00
_cell.angle_gamma   90.00
#
_symmetry.space_group_name_H-M   'P 1'
#
loop_
_entity.id
_entity.type
_entity.pdbx_description
1 polymer ?
#
loop_
_entity_poly.entity_id
_entity_poly.type
_entity_poly.pdbx_seq_one_letter_code
_entity_poly.pdbx_strand_id
1 'polypeptide(L)'
;MRTVVVEELIASPHLNVPCEEKVFTAVISWVKHDLTEREKLVPELLKHVRLPLLSRDFLTSNVDAEPLVRDKTACHHLLLEALKYHLLPEQRATLTSPRTSERQPDGVKPYVFACGGGSLFAIHSEVECYNPRTDRWMPVASMNYRRSRAGVVSLGRYVYVMGGYDGACDLCSAEMYNPALNRWVSITNMGTKRSCLGVGATSGLIYCVGGYDGASCLSSVERYDPLTGVWTSCPAMATKRRYCRVALLDNCIYSLGGFDSTNYQCTVERLDPRVGKWMSVPPMMSRRSSCGAGVVAGMLYCVGGNDGTMCMSSAERFNPRRNTWEPITAMHSRRSTHEVVEIEGFLYALGGNDGSSSLNSMERYDAKQNKWVLVTSMLSRRSSVGAAVLDCLQLEKGLTKAT
;
A
#
# COMPACT_ATOMS: atom_id res chain seq x y z
N MET A 1 5.81 4.62 -38.16
CA MET A 1 6.98 4.24 -37.32
C MET A 1 7.63 3.02 -37.91
N ARG A 2 8.97 2.98 -37.99
CA ARG A 2 9.73 1.78 -38.38
C ARG A 2 9.65 0.74 -37.25
N THR A 3 9.60 -0.55 -37.57
CA THR A 3 9.47 -1.67 -36.63
C THR A 3 10.46 -1.62 -35.46
N VAL A 4 11.73 -1.33 -35.74
CA VAL A 4 12.81 -1.25 -34.75
C VAL A 4 12.49 -0.23 -33.64
N VAL A 5 11.89 0.91 -34.02
CA VAL A 5 11.54 1.98 -33.06
C VAL A 5 10.42 1.54 -32.11
N VAL A 6 9.50 0.71 -32.58
CA VAL A 6 8.37 0.23 -31.75
C VAL A 6 8.86 -0.80 -30.74
N GLU A 7 9.69 -1.75 -31.18
CA GLU A 7 10.29 -2.77 -30.30
C GLU A 7 11.12 -2.12 -29.19
N GLU A 8 12.01 -1.18 -29.54
CA GLU A 8 12.81 -0.42 -28.58
C GLU A 8 11.96 0.33 -27.55
N LEU A 9 10.87 0.97 -28.00
CA LEU A 9 9.95 1.69 -27.13
C LEU A 9 9.26 0.78 -26.11
N ILE A 10 8.71 -0.36 -26.54
CA ILE A 10 8.00 -1.28 -25.65
C ILE A 10 8.93 -2.12 -24.78
N ALA A 11 10.18 -2.33 -25.21
CA ALA A 11 11.20 -2.99 -24.41
C ALA A 11 11.66 -2.13 -23.22
N SER A 12 11.57 -0.79 -23.34
CA SER A 12 12.07 0.14 -22.34
C SER A 12 11.39 -0.02 -20.96
N PRO A 13 12.16 -0.22 -19.87
CA PRO A 13 11.60 -0.27 -18.53
C PRO A 13 11.08 1.09 -18.04
N HIS A 14 11.45 2.17 -18.73
CA HIS A 14 11.09 3.55 -18.41
C HIS A 14 9.90 4.07 -19.23
N LEU A 15 9.26 3.21 -20.04
CA LEU A 15 8.11 3.60 -20.84
C LEU A 15 6.99 4.14 -19.94
N ASN A 16 6.60 5.39 -20.19
CA ASN A 16 5.55 6.08 -19.46
C ASN A 16 4.17 5.74 -20.01
N VAL A 17 3.58 4.67 -19.47
CA VAL A 17 2.23 4.20 -19.78
C VAL A 17 1.39 4.09 -18.50
N PRO A 18 0.06 4.26 -18.58
CA PRO A 18 -0.81 4.13 -17.42
C PRO A 18 -0.94 2.69 -16.91
N CYS A 19 -0.96 1.71 -17.82
CA CYS A 19 -0.99 0.28 -17.51
C CYS A 19 -0.51 -0.56 -18.71
N GLU A 20 -0.18 -1.83 -18.47
CA GLU A 20 0.28 -2.76 -19.50
C GLU A 20 -0.83 -3.20 -20.48
N GLU A 21 -2.10 -3.13 -20.07
CA GLU A 21 -3.24 -3.36 -20.98
C GLU A 21 -3.20 -2.38 -22.16
N LYS A 22 -2.81 -1.11 -21.91
CA LYS A 22 -2.64 -0.12 -23.00
C LYS A 22 -1.46 -0.45 -23.90
N VAL A 23 -0.38 -1.03 -23.36
CA VAL A 23 0.76 -1.49 -24.17
C VAL A 23 0.32 -2.62 -25.08
N PHE A 24 -0.39 -3.62 -24.54
CA PHE A 24 -0.95 -4.73 -25.33
C PHE A 24 -1.86 -4.21 -26.46
N THR A 25 -2.85 -3.38 -26.12
CA THR A 25 -3.77 -2.83 -27.13
C THR A 25 -3.02 -2.04 -28.20
N ALA A 26 -2.05 -1.20 -27.81
CA ALA A 26 -1.26 -0.43 -28.76
C ALA A 26 -0.43 -1.33 -29.72
N VAL A 27 0.21 -2.38 -29.19
CA VAL A 27 0.96 -3.35 -29.98
C VAL A 27 0.06 -4.07 -30.98
N ILE A 28 -1.09 -4.60 -30.53
CA ILE A 28 -2.03 -5.30 -31.41
C ILE A 28 -2.62 -4.36 -32.46
N SER A 29 -3.03 -3.14 -32.09
CA SER A 29 -3.52 -2.14 -33.05
C SER A 29 -2.45 -1.76 -34.08
N TRP A 30 -1.18 -1.64 -33.67
CA TRP A 30 -0.07 -1.33 -34.57
C TRP A 30 0.21 -2.46 -35.57
N VAL A 31 0.10 -3.73 -35.14
CA VAL A 31 0.21 -4.90 -36.03
C VAL A 31 -0.97 -4.96 -36.99
N LYS A 32 -2.21 -4.78 -36.51
CA LYS A 32 -3.43 -4.83 -37.33
C LYS A 32 -3.48 -3.76 -38.42
N HIS A 33 -2.75 -2.66 -38.27
CA HIS A 33 -2.64 -1.63 -39.29
C HIS A 33 -1.95 -2.12 -40.58
N ASP A 34 -1.13 -3.18 -40.51
CA ASP A 34 -0.39 -3.75 -41.64
C ASP A 34 -0.09 -5.23 -41.34
N LEU A 35 -1.14 -6.05 -41.46
CA LEU A 35 -1.11 -7.47 -41.10
C LEU A 35 -0.10 -8.26 -41.92
N THR A 36 -0.02 -7.97 -43.22
CA THR A 36 0.83 -8.68 -44.19
C THR A 36 2.30 -8.71 -43.77
N GLU A 37 2.84 -7.58 -43.29
CA GLU A 37 4.24 -7.51 -42.90
C GLU A 37 4.46 -7.71 -41.40
N ARG A 38 3.50 -7.34 -40.55
CA ARG A 38 3.72 -7.25 -39.10
C ARG A 38 3.24 -8.47 -38.33
N GLU A 39 2.42 -9.33 -38.92
CA GLU A 39 1.92 -10.53 -38.25
C GLU A 39 3.06 -11.42 -37.75
N LYS A 40 4.13 -11.57 -38.54
CA LYS A 40 5.33 -12.36 -38.20
C LYS A 40 6.10 -11.82 -36.99
N LEU A 41 5.90 -10.54 -36.64
CA LEU A 41 6.60 -9.86 -35.54
C LEU A 41 5.89 -9.99 -34.19
N VAL A 42 4.66 -10.52 -34.17
CA VAL A 42 3.84 -10.59 -32.95
C VAL A 42 4.55 -11.27 -31.78
N PRO A 43 5.22 -12.44 -31.94
CA PRO A 43 5.93 -13.07 -30.83
C PRO A 43 7.04 -12.20 -30.26
N GLU A 44 7.81 -11.53 -31.15
CA GLU A 44 8.92 -10.66 -30.77
C GLU A 44 8.44 -9.40 -30.05
N LEU A 45 7.29 -8.85 -30.42
CA LEU A 45 6.73 -7.69 -29.73
C LEU A 45 6.10 -8.07 -28.39
N LEU A 46 5.37 -9.19 -28.33
CA LEU A 46 4.70 -9.65 -27.12
C LEU A 46 5.66 -10.08 -26.01
N LYS A 47 6.92 -10.43 -26.33
CA LYS A 47 7.95 -10.69 -25.30
C LYS A 47 8.22 -9.47 -24.41
N HIS A 48 7.96 -8.26 -24.93
CA HIS A 48 8.14 -6.99 -24.23
C HIS A 48 6.88 -6.44 -23.56
N VAL A 49 5.72 -7.04 -23.83
CA VAL A 49 4.48 -6.75 -23.11
C VAL A 49 4.47 -7.55 -21.81
N ARG A 50 4.27 -6.89 -20.68
CA ARG A 50 4.36 -7.53 -19.35
C ARG A 50 3.02 -8.19 -19.00
N LEU A 51 2.66 -9.23 -19.78
CA LEU A 51 1.42 -10.01 -19.62
C LEU A 51 1.11 -10.43 -18.17
N PRO A 52 2.10 -10.83 -17.34
CA PRO A 52 1.84 -11.17 -15.92
C PRO A 52 1.27 -10.04 -15.06
N LEU A 53 1.27 -8.79 -15.55
CA LEU A 53 0.75 -7.61 -14.84
C LEU A 53 -0.59 -7.12 -15.40
N LEU A 54 -1.19 -7.84 -16.36
CA LEU A 54 -2.53 -7.57 -16.85
C LEU A 54 -3.55 -8.13 -15.85
N SER A 55 -4.76 -7.58 -15.82
CA SER A 55 -5.84 -8.18 -15.04
C SER A 55 -6.18 -9.58 -15.59
N ARG A 56 -6.63 -10.48 -14.71
CA ARG A 56 -7.07 -11.83 -15.10
C ARG A 56 -8.14 -11.76 -16.20
N ASP A 57 -9.09 -10.86 -16.05
CA ASP A 57 -10.23 -10.74 -16.96
C ASP A 57 -9.78 -10.24 -18.35
N PHE A 58 -8.77 -9.37 -18.42
CA PHE A 58 -8.19 -8.93 -19.70
C PHE A 58 -7.35 -10.04 -20.36
N LEU A 59 -6.62 -10.84 -19.57
CA LEU A 59 -5.90 -12.00 -20.12
C LEU A 59 -6.86 -12.98 -20.79
N THR A 60 -7.98 -13.32 -20.14
CA THR A 60 -8.94 -14.29 -20.68
C THR A 60 -9.83 -13.72 -21.78
N SER A 61 -10.25 -12.45 -21.67
CA SER A 61 -11.24 -11.88 -22.60
C SER A 61 -10.62 -11.20 -23.81
N ASN A 62 -9.37 -10.75 -23.71
CA ASN A 62 -8.70 -9.98 -24.76
C ASN A 62 -7.45 -10.67 -25.29
N VAL A 63 -6.57 -11.18 -24.42
CA VAL A 63 -5.30 -11.78 -24.88
C VAL A 63 -5.51 -13.17 -25.47
N ASP A 64 -6.21 -14.05 -24.76
CA ASP A 64 -6.52 -15.42 -25.22
C ASP A 64 -7.48 -15.44 -26.42
N ALA A 65 -8.40 -14.47 -26.47
CA ALA A 65 -9.37 -14.34 -27.57
C ALA A 65 -8.77 -13.78 -28.87
N GLU A 66 -7.59 -13.14 -28.83
CA GLU A 66 -6.97 -12.50 -29.99
C GLU A 66 -6.34 -13.53 -30.94
N PRO A 67 -6.79 -13.65 -32.20
CA PRO A 67 -6.26 -14.64 -33.15
C PRO A 67 -4.75 -14.54 -33.36
N LEU A 68 -4.21 -13.33 -33.40
CA LEU A 68 -2.77 -13.08 -33.56
C LEU A 68 -1.90 -13.68 -32.44
N VAL A 69 -2.49 -13.89 -31.26
CA VAL A 69 -1.88 -14.52 -30.08
C VAL A 69 -2.18 -16.02 -30.09
N ARG A 70 -3.45 -16.39 -30.26
CA ARG A 70 -3.93 -17.77 -30.15
C ARG A 70 -3.32 -18.72 -31.17
N ASP A 71 -3.09 -18.24 -32.39
CA ASP A 71 -2.66 -19.12 -33.48
C ASP A 71 -1.13 -19.36 -33.45
N LYS A 72 -0.40 -18.74 -32.51
CA LYS A 72 1.07 -18.83 -32.41
C LYS A 72 1.52 -19.45 -31.09
N THR A 73 2.20 -20.60 -31.17
CA THR A 73 2.72 -21.34 -30.00
C THR A 73 3.64 -20.50 -29.10
N ALA A 74 4.50 -19.67 -29.70
CA ALA A 74 5.40 -18.79 -28.94
C ALA A 74 4.63 -17.80 -28.04
N CYS A 75 3.50 -17.27 -28.52
CA CYS A 75 2.64 -16.36 -27.77
C CYS A 75 1.90 -17.09 -26.63
N HIS A 76 1.46 -18.33 -26.86
CA HIS A 76 0.87 -19.17 -25.81
C HIS A 76 1.83 -19.43 -24.65
N HIS A 77 3.13 -19.63 -24.89
CA HIS A 77 4.09 -19.75 -23.79
C HIS A 77 4.13 -18.51 -22.89
N LEU A 78 4.00 -17.31 -23.48
CA LEU A 78 3.94 -16.05 -22.72
C LEU A 78 2.63 -15.91 -21.93
N LEU A 79 1.53 -16.37 -22.51
CA LEU A 79 0.24 -16.40 -21.83
C LEU A 79 0.27 -17.40 -20.65
N LEU A 80 0.86 -18.59 -20.84
CA LEU A 80 1.02 -19.58 -19.79
C LEU A 80 1.90 -19.07 -18.64
N GLU A 81 2.98 -18.34 -18.94
CA GLU A 81 3.79 -17.65 -17.93
C GLU A 81 2.93 -16.69 -17.10
N ALA A 82 2.13 -15.84 -17.76
CA ALA A 82 1.24 -14.90 -17.10
C ALA A 82 0.19 -15.62 -16.23
N LEU A 83 -0.49 -16.64 -16.77
CA LEU A 83 -1.47 -17.42 -16.01
C LEU A 83 -0.85 -18.10 -14.79
N LYS A 84 0.37 -18.66 -14.92
CA LYS A 84 1.11 -19.23 -13.79
C LYS A 84 1.39 -18.18 -12.70
N TYR A 85 1.72 -16.96 -13.07
CA TYR A 85 1.94 -15.85 -12.14
C TYR A 85 0.67 -15.45 -11.37
N HIS A 86 -0.50 -15.56 -12.00
CA HIS A 86 -1.79 -15.34 -11.35
C HIS A 86 -2.19 -16.51 -10.42
N LEU A 87 -1.86 -17.75 -10.79
CA LEU A 87 -2.18 -18.95 -10.02
C LEU A 87 -1.30 -19.14 -8.77
N LEU A 88 -0.14 -18.49 -8.70
CA LEU A 88 0.84 -18.66 -7.63
C LEU A 88 1.20 -17.33 -6.92
N PRO A 89 0.22 -16.65 -6.31
CA PRO A 89 0.43 -15.33 -5.70
C PRO A 89 1.48 -15.33 -4.58
N GLU A 90 1.59 -16.40 -3.79
CA GLU A 90 2.57 -16.54 -2.71
C GLU A 90 4.01 -16.69 -3.23
N GLN A 91 4.17 -17.11 -4.49
CA GLN A 91 5.47 -17.34 -5.13
C GLN A 91 5.88 -16.16 -6.02
N ARG A 92 5.10 -15.08 -6.12
CA ARG A 92 5.45 -13.92 -6.99
C ARG A 92 6.83 -13.34 -6.67
N ALA A 93 7.23 -13.35 -5.39
CA ALA A 93 8.57 -12.91 -4.97
C ALA A 93 9.72 -13.75 -5.54
N THR A 94 9.49 -15.02 -5.89
CA THR A 94 10.50 -15.89 -6.52
C THR A 94 10.40 -15.91 -8.04
N LEU A 95 9.24 -15.53 -8.60
CA LEU A 95 8.98 -15.44 -10.04
C LEU A 95 9.42 -14.08 -10.63
N THR A 96 10.52 -13.51 -10.14
CA THR A 96 10.98 -12.17 -10.56
C THR A 96 11.64 -12.22 -11.93
N SER A 97 11.14 -11.39 -12.83
CA SER A 97 11.66 -11.19 -14.18
C SER A 97 11.36 -9.76 -14.64
N PRO A 98 11.98 -9.28 -15.74
CA PRO A 98 11.61 -8.00 -16.33
C PRO A 98 10.12 -7.92 -16.72
N ARG A 99 9.45 -9.06 -16.92
CA ARG A 99 8.03 -9.14 -17.30
C ARG A 99 7.07 -9.21 -16.10
N THR A 100 7.56 -9.56 -14.92
CA THR A 100 6.77 -9.58 -13.67
C THR A 100 7.04 -8.37 -12.78
N SER A 101 7.90 -7.45 -13.25
CA SER A 101 8.21 -6.20 -12.56
C SER A 101 7.44 -5.04 -13.21
N GLU A 102 6.97 -4.06 -12.44
CA GLU A 102 6.31 -2.87 -13.02
C GLU A 102 7.30 -1.93 -13.72
N ARG A 103 6.80 -1.12 -14.67
CA ARG A 103 7.63 -0.11 -15.34
C ARG A 103 7.88 1.05 -14.39
N GLN A 104 9.08 1.61 -14.44
CA GLN A 104 9.52 2.74 -13.62
C GLN A 104 9.93 3.90 -14.52
N PRO A 105 8.98 4.77 -14.91
CA PRO A 105 9.29 5.93 -15.73
C PRO A 105 10.25 6.89 -15.03
N ASP A 106 11.09 7.57 -15.81
CA ASP A 106 12.00 8.56 -15.26
C ASP A 106 11.25 9.74 -14.65
N GLY A 107 11.73 10.20 -13.49
CA GLY A 107 11.16 11.36 -12.80
C GLY A 107 9.93 11.05 -11.94
N VAL A 108 9.58 9.78 -11.70
CA VAL A 108 8.67 9.41 -10.60
C VAL A 108 9.29 9.82 -9.28
N LYS A 109 8.45 10.38 -8.40
CA LYS A 109 8.89 10.94 -7.12
C LYS A 109 7.85 10.66 -6.04
N PRO A 110 8.26 10.49 -4.78
CA PRO A 110 7.35 10.10 -3.71
C PRO A 110 6.44 11.25 -3.32
N TYR A 111 5.19 10.90 -3.03
CA TYR A 111 4.19 11.75 -2.42
C TYR A 111 3.53 11.01 -1.26
N VAL A 112 3.15 11.72 -0.18
CA VAL A 112 2.38 11.13 0.91
C VAL A 112 0.92 11.45 0.73
N PHE A 113 0.07 10.44 0.76
CA PHE A 113 -1.37 10.61 0.78
C PHE A 113 -1.87 10.42 2.20
N ALA A 114 -2.53 11.42 2.77
CA ALA A 114 -3.23 11.34 4.05
C ALA A 114 -4.75 11.23 3.77
N CYS A 115 -5.31 10.06 4.04
CA CYS A 115 -6.67 9.70 3.66
C CYS A 115 -7.60 9.67 4.87
N GLY A 116 -8.69 10.47 4.81
CA GLY A 116 -9.75 10.44 5.81
C GLY A 116 -9.28 10.83 7.21
N GLY A 117 -9.58 9.99 8.18
CA GLY A 117 -9.43 10.27 9.60
C GLY A 117 -10.64 10.99 10.18
N GLY A 118 -10.48 11.55 11.37
CA GLY A 118 -11.51 12.35 12.01
C GLY A 118 -10.94 13.46 12.87
N SER A 119 -11.75 14.50 13.05
CA SER A 119 -11.54 15.57 14.02
C SER A 119 -12.64 15.54 15.07
N LEU A 120 -12.67 16.55 15.94
CA LEU A 120 -13.74 16.70 16.93
C LEU A 120 -15.10 16.72 16.21
N PHE A 121 -15.94 15.72 16.48
CA PHE A 121 -17.28 15.50 15.91
C PHE A 121 -17.37 15.28 14.39
N ALA A 122 -16.27 15.03 13.68
CA ALA A 122 -16.30 14.84 12.23
C ALA A 122 -15.47 13.63 11.77
N ILE A 123 -16.00 12.90 10.79
CA ILE A 123 -15.29 11.85 10.04
C ILE A 123 -15.11 12.34 8.61
N HIS A 124 -13.87 12.27 8.13
CA HIS A 124 -13.46 12.88 6.88
C HIS A 124 -13.48 11.87 5.73
N SER A 125 -13.82 12.32 4.53
CA SER A 125 -13.55 11.61 3.27
C SER A 125 -12.46 12.30 2.45
N GLU A 126 -12.09 13.51 2.83
CA GLU A 126 -11.11 14.35 2.18
C GLU A 126 -9.73 13.72 2.25
N VAL A 127 -8.99 13.85 1.16
CA VAL A 127 -7.63 13.33 1.02
C VAL A 127 -6.73 14.50 0.65
N GLU A 128 -5.59 14.58 1.31
CA GLU A 128 -4.56 15.55 0.99
C GLU A 128 -3.24 14.85 0.72
N CYS A 129 -2.47 15.46 -0.16
CA CYS A 129 -1.22 14.93 -0.67
C CYS A 129 -0.07 15.89 -0.32
N TYR A 130 1.00 15.36 0.25
CA TYR A 130 2.21 16.09 0.57
C TYR A 130 3.28 15.85 -0.48
N ASN A 131 3.89 16.94 -0.96
CA ASN A 131 5.08 16.89 -1.79
C ASN A 131 6.33 17.19 -0.92
N PRO A 132 7.17 16.19 -0.61
CA PRO A 132 8.35 16.36 0.23
C PRO A 132 9.39 17.35 -0.34
N ARG A 133 9.38 17.58 -1.66
CA ARG A 133 10.36 18.46 -2.33
C ARG A 133 10.02 19.94 -2.21
N THR A 134 8.72 20.26 -2.18
CA THR A 134 8.23 21.63 -2.05
C THR A 134 7.74 21.94 -0.64
N ASP A 135 7.73 20.94 0.24
CA ASP A 135 7.21 21.00 1.61
C ASP A 135 5.79 21.57 1.67
N ARG A 136 4.93 21.11 0.75
CA ARG A 136 3.56 21.61 0.60
C ARG A 136 2.53 20.50 0.55
N TRP A 137 1.39 20.77 1.16
CA TRP A 137 0.18 19.96 1.06
C TRP A 137 -0.75 20.52 -0.02
N MET A 138 -1.45 19.62 -0.69
CA MET A 138 -2.48 19.95 -1.68
C MET A 138 -3.66 18.99 -1.58
N PRO A 139 -4.90 19.44 -1.77
CA PRO A 139 -6.05 18.56 -1.82
C PRO A 139 -6.02 17.70 -3.08
N VAL A 140 -6.49 16.46 -2.96
CA VAL A 140 -6.81 15.56 -4.08
C VAL A 140 -8.26 15.10 -3.96
N ALA A 141 -8.76 14.32 -4.92
CA ALA A 141 -10.14 13.85 -4.86
C ALA A 141 -10.45 13.12 -3.55
N SER A 142 -11.59 13.46 -2.95
CA SER A 142 -12.10 12.80 -1.76
C SER A 142 -12.54 11.36 -2.06
N MET A 143 -12.42 10.48 -1.07
CA MET A 143 -12.97 9.13 -1.12
C MET A 143 -14.49 9.16 -1.31
N ASN A 144 -15.07 8.08 -1.83
CA ASN A 144 -16.52 7.98 -2.00
C ASN A 144 -17.24 7.86 -0.64
N TYR A 145 -16.55 7.33 0.37
CA TYR A 145 -17.06 7.17 1.73
C TYR A 145 -16.19 7.91 2.75
N ARG A 146 -16.82 8.38 3.82
CA ARG A 146 -16.11 8.90 5.01
C ARG A 146 -15.47 7.74 5.74
N ARG A 147 -14.19 7.89 6.12
CA ARG A 147 -13.44 6.79 6.75
C ARG A 147 -12.47 7.34 7.79
N SER A 148 -12.68 6.94 9.05
CA SER A 148 -11.66 6.98 10.09
C SER A 148 -11.17 5.56 10.39
N ARG A 149 -9.98 5.41 10.98
CA ARG A 149 -9.46 4.11 11.44
C ARG A 149 -9.36 3.06 10.31
N ALA A 150 -9.25 3.52 9.07
CA ALA A 150 -9.09 2.67 7.89
C ALA A 150 -7.62 2.29 7.70
N GLY A 151 -7.39 1.18 7.01
CA GLY A 151 -6.06 0.78 6.55
C GLY A 151 -5.79 1.45 5.21
N VAL A 152 -4.64 2.11 5.06
CA VAL A 152 -4.24 2.77 3.82
C VAL A 152 -2.87 2.27 3.40
N VAL A 153 -2.72 1.86 2.14
CA VAL A 153 -1.47 1.33 1.62
C VAL A 153 -1.33 1.66 0.14
N SER A 154 -0.11 1.80 -0.35
CA SER A 154 0.18 1.88 -1.78
C SER A 154 0.61 0.51 -2.31
N LEU A 155 0.20 0.20 -3.52
CA LEU A 155 0.69 -0.96 -4.25
C LEU A 155 0.66 -0.65 -5.76
N GLY A 156 1.78 -0.88 -6.41
CA GLY A 156 1.98 -0.49 -7.81
C GLY A 156 1.82 1.02 -7.98
N ARG A 157 0.85 1.42 -8.81
CA ARG A 157 0.56 2.83 -9.16
C ARG A 157 -0.63 3.44 -8.43
N TYR A 158 -1.14 2.75 -7.41
CA TYR A 158 -2.41 3.09 -6.78
C TYR A 158 -2.27 3.20 -5.26
N VAL A 159 -3.13 4.02 -4.66
CA VAL A 159 -3.38 4.01 -3.20
C VAL A 159 -4.67 3.24 -2.94
N TYR A 160 -4.65 2.37 -1.95
CA TYR A 160 -5.79 1.57 -1.53
C TYR A 160 -6.22 1.97 -0.12
N VAL A 161 -7.53 2.05 0.10
CA VAL A 161 -8.13 2.28 1.40
C VAL A 161 -9.10 1.14 1.71
N MET A 162 -8.92 0.53 2.87
CA MET A 162 -9.62 -0.69 3.27
C MET A 162 -10.33 -0.48 4.61
N GLY A 163 -11.64 -0.74 4.63
CA GLY A 163 -12.45 -0.73 5.85
C GLY A 163 -12.52 0.64 6.52
N GLY A 164 -12.40 0.67 7.84
CA GLY A 164 -12.57 1.86 8.68
C GLY A 164 -13.97 2.00 9.26
N TYR A 165 -14.29 3.20 9.72
CA TYR A 165 -15.54 3.58 10.37
C TYR A 165 -16.03 4.91 9.81
N ASP A 166 -17.29 4.95 9.36
CA ASP A 166 -17.90 6.10 8.68
C ASP A 166 -18.62 7.10 9.62
N GLY A 167 -18.70 6.78 10.92
CA GLY A 167 -19.49 7.53 11.90
C GLY A 167 -20.73 6.79 12.38
N ALA A 168 -21.12 5.71 11.70
CA ALA A 168 -22.24 4.85 12.07
C ALA A 168 -21.81 3.38 12.20
N CYS A 169 -21.09 2.85 11.21
CA CYS A 169 -20.75 1.44 11.10
C CYS A 169 -19.26 1.19 10.79
N ASP A 170 -18.74 0.07 11.28
CA ASP A 170 -17.49 -0.49 10.77
C ASP A 170 -17.69 -1.03 9.35
N LEU A 171 -16.74 -0.75 8.46
CA LEU A 171 -16.84 -0.99 7.03
C LEU A 171 -16.06 -2.23 6.61
N CYS A 172 -16.61 -2.98 5.64
CA CYS A 172 -15.87 -3.96 4.86
C CYS A 172 -15.51 -3.44 3.45
N SER A 173 -16.01 -2.26 3.07
CA SER A 173 -15.79 -1.69 1.75
C SER A 173 -14.36 -1.23 1.55
N ALA A 174 -13.93 -1.25 0.30
CA ALA A 174 -12.58 -0.92 -0.12
C ALA A 174 -12.59 -0.06 -1.38
N GLU A 175 -11.62 0.84 -1.51
CA GLU A 175 -11.50 1.76 -2.62
C GLU A 175 -10.05 1.89 -3.08
N MET A 176 -9.87 2.14 -4.37
CA MET A 176 -8.57 2.36 -5.01
C MET A 176 -8.55 3.75 -5.65
N TYR A 177 -7.52 4.53 -5.35
CA TYR A 177 -7.25 5.83 -5.93
C TYR A 177 -6.28 5.72 -7.10
N ASN A 178 -6.69 6.27 -8.24
CA ASN A 178 -5.84 6.44 -9.41
C ASN A 178 -5.34 7.89 -9.50
N PRO A 179 -4.04 8.15 -9.24
CA PRO A 179 -3.49 9.51 -9.29
C PRO A 179 -3.50 10.12 -10.70
N ALA A 180 -3.44 9.30 -11.76
CA ALA A 180 -3.47 9.79 -13.14
C ALA A 180 -4.86 10.33 -13.54
N LEU A 181 -5.91 9.82 -12.90
CA LEU A 181 -7.29 10.25 -13.13
C LEU A 181 -7.82 11.15 -12.01
N ASN A 182 -7.07 11.31 -10.92
CA ASN A 182 -7.51 11.92 -9.67
C ASN A 182 -8.90 11.43 -9.24
N ARG A 183 -9.10 10.11 -9.19
CA ARG A 183 -10.41 9.51 -8.89
C ARG A 183 -10.28 8.24 -8.05
N TRP A 184 -11.27 8.05 -7.18
CA TRP A 184 -11.47 6.82 -6.41
C TRP A 184 -12.43 5.89 -7.15
N VAL A 185 -12.13 4.60 -7.11
CA VAL A 185 -12.95 3.52 -7.67
C VAL A 185 -13.18 2.48 -6.58
N SER A 186 -14.44 2.10 -6.36
CA SER A 186 -14.77 1.00 -5.45
C SER A 186 -14.22 -0.32 -5.99
N ILE A 187 -13.62 -1.11 -5.10
CA ILE A 187 -13.16 -2.46 -5.41
C ILE A 187 -13.93 -3.48 -4.58
N THR A 188 -13.68 -4.77 -4.81
CA THR A 188 -14.32 -5.86 -4.06
C THR A 188 -14.20 -5.63 -2.56
N ASN A 189 -15.31 -5.81 -1.83
CA ASN A 189 -15.33 -5.68 -0.38
C ASN A 189 -14.59 -6.85 0.30
N MET A 190 -14.01 -6.59 1.47
CA MET A 190 -13.52 -7.63 2.37
C MET A 190 -14.67 -8.54 2.83
N GLY A 191 -14.35 -9.78 3.21
CA GLY A 191 -15.33 -10.69 3.80
C GLY A 191 -15.77 -10.26 5.20
N THR A 192 -14.89 -9.57 5.94
CA THR A 192 -15.15 -9.08 7.30
C THR A 192 -15.11 -7.55 7.36
N LYS A 193 -15.99 -6.94 8.17
CA LYS A 193 -15.88 -5.53 8.55
C LYS A 193 -14.61 -5.33 9.39
N ARG A 194 -13.83 -4.29 9.10
CA ARG A 194 -12.57 -4.03 9.81
C ARG A 194 -12.34 -2.55 9.96
N SER A 195 -12.45 -2.03 11.18
CA SER A 195 -11.80 -0.77 11.58
C SER A 195 -10.59 -1.05 12.46
N CYS A 196 -9.74 -0.04 12.65
CA CYS A 196 -8.57 -0.13 13.52
C CYS A 196 -7.58 -1.26 13.14
N LEU A 197 -7.59 -1.65 11.86
CA LEU A 197 -6.75 -2.71 11.31
C LEU A 197 -5.34 -2.20 10.99
N GLY A 198 -4.38 -3.13 10.94
CA GLY A 198 -3.12 -2.90 10.26
C GLY A 198 -3.22 -3.31 8.79
N VAL A 199 -2.54 -2.59 7.90
CA VAL A 199 -2.44 -2.96 6.49
C VAL A 199 -0.99 -2.92 6.02
N GLY A 200 -0.61 -3.82 5.12
CA GLY A 200 0.69 -3.81 4.45
C GLY A 200 0.63 -4.48 3.09
N ALA A 201 1.45 -4.04 2.15
CA ALA A 201 1.53 -4.60 0.80
C ALA A 201 2.89 -5.26 0.52
N THR A 202 2.90 -6.56 0.22
CA THR A 202 4.12 -7.30 -0.14
C THR A 202 3.81 -8.31 -1.23
N SER A 203 4.79 -8.59 -2.10
CA SER A 203 4.66 -9.60 -3.17
C SER A 203 3.46 -9.39 -4.10
N GLY A 204 3.06 -8.14 -4.36
CA GLY A 204 1.90 -7.83 -5.20
C GLY A 204 0.54 -8.08 -4.53
N LEU A 205 0.50 -8.24 -3.21
CA LEU A 205 -0.69 -8.53 -2.43
C LEU A 205 -0.84 -7.51 -1.29
N ILE A 206 -2.08 -7.20 -0.92
CA ILE A 206 -2.40 -6.34 0.23
C ILE A 206 -2.94 -7.22 1.36
N TYR A 207 -2.41 -7.06 2.57
CA TYR A 207 -2.82 -7.82 3.75
C TYR A 207 -3.51 -6.90 4.75
N CYS A 208 -4.73 -7.25 5.15
CA CYS A 208 -5.52 -6.62 6.20
C CYS A 208 -5.46 -7.48 7.46
N VAL A 209 -4.85 -6.95 8.52
CA VAL A 209 -4.48 -7.70 9.73
C VAL A 209 -5.26 -7.18 10.93
N GLY A 210 -5.99 -8.05 11.62
CA GLY A 210 -6.70 -7.72 12.85
C GLY A 210 -7.81 -6.68 12.66
N GLY A 211 -7.97 -5.80 13.65
CA GLY A 211 -9.00 -4.76 13.68
C GLY A 211 -10.21 -5.10 14.57
N TYR A 212 -11.34 -4.48 14.27
CA TYR A 212 -12.62 -4.61 14.96
C TYR A 212 -13.77 -4.63 13.95
N ASP A 213 -14.73 -5.51 14.13
CA ASP A 213 -15.84 -5.75 13.19
C ASP A 213 -17.17 -5.08 13.60
N GLY A 214 -17.17 -4.34 14.72
CA GLY A 214 -18.37 -3.79 15.35
C GLY A 214 -18.75 -4.52 16.64
N ALA A 215 -18.28 -5.75 16.83
CA ALA A 215 -18.60 -6.59 17.99
C ALA A 215 -17.36 -7.15 18.71
N SER A 216 -16.30 -7.51 17.98
CA SER A 216 -15.15 -8.25 18.50
C SER A 216 -13.82 -7.75 17.94
N CYS A 217 -12.78 -7.77 18.78
CA CYS A 217 -11.41 -7.63 18.31
C CYS A 217 -11.02 -8.86 17.46
N LEU A 218 -10.37 -8.62 16.33
CA LEU A 218 -10.07 -9.64 15.34
C LEU A 218 -8.61 -10.09 15.45
N SER A 219 -8.38 -11.39 15.32
CA SER A 219 -7.07 -11.98 15.00
C SER A 219 -6.97 -12.43 13.54
N SER A 220 -8.10 -12.48 12.83
CA SER A 220 -8.19 -12.92 11.45
C SER A 220 -7.45 -11.96 10.51
N VAL A 221 -6.98 -12.52 9.41
CA VAL A 221 -6.22 -11.81 8.38
C VAL A 221 -6.85 -12.13 7.04
N GLU A 222 -7.04 -11.12 6.21
CA GLU A 222 -7.49 -11.27 4.82
C GLU A 222 -6.46 -10.63 3.91
N ARG A 223 -6.25 -11.21 2.72
CA ARG A 223 -5.42 -10.60 1.68
C ARG A 223 -6.21 -10.34 0.42
N TYR A 224 -5.85 -9.30 -0.30
CA TYR A 224 -6.40 -8.91 -1.58
C TYR A 224 -5.34 -9.04 -2.68
N ASP A 225 -5.74 -9.62 -3.80
CA ASP A 225 -4.93 -9.67 -5.02
C ASP A 225 -5.52 -8.72 -6.08
N PRO A 226 -4.87 -7.57 -6.36
CA PRO A 226 -5.35 -6.62 -7.37
C PRO A 226 -5.45 -7.19 -8.78
N LEU A 227 -4.68 -8.24 -9.11
CA LEU A 227 -4.69 -8.83 -10.44
C LEU A 227 -5.93 -9.71 -10.70
N THR A 228 -6.53 -10.25 -9.64
CA THR A 228 -7.73 -11.10 -9.73
C THR A 228 -8.97 -10.45 -9.11
N GLY A 229 -8.80 -9.40 -8.30
CA GLY A 229 -9.89 -8.73 -7.60
C GLY A 229 -10.47 -9.54 -6.44
N VAL A 230 -9.76 -10.57 -5.97
CA VAL A 230 -10.26 -11.55 -4.99
C VAL A 230 -9.65 -11.32 -3.61
N TRP A 231 -10.48 -11.48 -2.58
CA TRP A 231 -10.06 -11.57 -1.19
C TRP A 231 -9.89 -13.04 -0.76
N THR A 232 -8.88 -13.32 0.04
CA THR A 232 -8.62 -14.68 0.55
C THR A 232 -8.25 -14.62 2.03
N SER A 233 -8.84 -15.52 2.82
CA SER A 233 -8.49 -15.67 4.23
C SER A 233 -7.05 -16.17 4.37
N CYS A 234 -6.34 -15.63 5.37
CA CYS A 234 -4.98 -16.01 5.71
C CYS A 234 -4.93 -16.61 7.11
N PRO A 235 -3.83 -17.31 7.47
CA PRO A 235 -3.59 -17.75 8.83
C PRO A 235 -3.80 -16.60 9.83
N ALA A 236 -4.60 -16.85 10.86
CA ALA A 236 -4.89 -15.87 11.89
C ALA A 236 -3.71 -15.70 12.85
N MET A 237 -3.59 -14.52 13.44
CA MET A 237 -2.67 -14.26 14.55
C MET A 237 -3.09 -15.08 15.79
N ALA A 238 -2.13 -15.35 16.68
CA ALA A 238 -2.42 -15.95 17.97
C ALA A 238 -3.20 -15.00 18.88
N THR A 239 -2.93 -13.69 18.78
CA THR A 239 -3.58 -12.67 19.60
C THR A 239 -4.59 -11.86 18.77
N LYS A 240 -5.74 -11.55 19.35
CA LYS A 240 -6.68 -10.56 18.79
C LYS A 240 -6.07 -9.17 18.91
N ARG A 241 -6.08 -8.38 17.85
CA ARG A 241 -5.41 -7.08 17.84
C ARG A 241 -6.27 -6.02 17.15
N ARG A 242 -7.06 -5.29 17.94
CA ARG A 242 -7.61 -4.00 17.54
C ARG A 242 -6.53 -2.92 17.70
N TYR A 243 -6.51 -1.92 16.83
CA TYR A 243 -5.53 -0.82 16.89
C TYR A 243 -4.07 -1.28 16.77
N CYS A 244 -3.82 -2.43 16.13
CA CYS A 244 -2.47 -2.79 15.75
C CYS A 244 -1.96 -1.90 14.60
N ARG A 245 -0.65 -1.99 14.37
CA ARG A 245 -0.03 -1.54 13.14
C ARG A 245 0.72 -2.67 12.48
N VAL A 246 0.82 -2.57 11.17
CA VAL A 246 1.58 -3.50 10.34
C VAL A 246 2.78 -2.76 9.77
N ALA A 247 3.92 -3.43 9.73
CA ALA A 247 5.11 -2.98 9.03
C ALA A 247 5.75 -4.15 8.29
N LEU A 248 6.47 -3.83 7.21
CA LEU A 248 7.05 -4.83 6.32
C LEU A 248 8.56 -4.78 6.37
N LEU A 249 9.16 -5.90 6.76
CA LEU A 249 10.60 -6.04 6.86
C LEU A 249 10.99 -7.42 6.33
N ASP A 250 11.94 -7.46 5.40
CA ASP A 250 12.45 -8.68 4.77
C ASP A 250 11.33 -9.58 4.19
N ASN A 251 10.38 -8.97 3.46
CA ASN A 251 9.18 -9.61 2.89
C ASN A 251 8.27 -10.31 3.92
N CYS A 252 8.45 -10.02 5.21
CA CYS A 252 7.60 -10.50 6.29
C CYS A 252 6.71 -9.38 6.82
N ILE A 253 5.53 -9.77 7.29
CA ILE A 253 4.52 -8.89 7.87
C ILE A 253 4.68 -8.92 9.39
N TYR A 254 4.94 -7.78 10.00
CA TYR A 254 5.02 -7.64 11.45
C TYR A 254 3.76 -6.94 11.97
N SER A 255 3.02 -7.59 12.86
CA SER A 255 1.87 -7.03 13.57
C SER A 255 2.29 -6.58 14.96
N LEU A 256 2.14 -5.29 15.23
CA LEU A 256 2.70 -4.61 16.40
C LEU A 256 1.58 -4.19 17.35
N GLY A 257 1.69 -4.61 18.61
CA GLY A 257 0.87 -4.12 19.71
C GLY A 257 -0.63 -4.29 19.46
N GLY A 258 -1.39 -3.25 19.82
CA GLY A 258 -2.85 -3.22 19.77
C GLY A 258 -3.52 -3.54 21.10
N PHE A 259 -4.78 -3.96 21.04
CA PHE A 259 -5.66 -4.24 22.16
C PHE A 259 -6.45 -5.53 21.88
N ASP A 260 -6.46 -6.46 22.84
CA ASP A 260 -7.03 -7.81 22.69
C ASP A 260 -8.44 -7.98 23.26
N SER A 261 -9.14 -6.86 23.50
CA SER A 261 -10.39 -6.72 24.28
C SER A 261 -10.20 -6.54 25.79
N THR A 262 -9.03 -6.86 26.35
CA THR A 262 -8.78 -6.73 27.80
C THR A 262 -7.51 -5.95 28.11
N ASN A 263 -6.44 -6.21 27.36
CA ASN A 263 -5.10 -5.72 27.60
C ASN A 263 -4.54 -4.98 26.39
N TYR A 264 -3.86 -3.87 26.68
CA TYR A 264 -2.95 -3.22 25.74
C TYR A 264 -1.71 -4.10 25.57
N GLN A 265 -1.33 -4.35 24.32
CA GLN A 265 -0.31 -5.31 23.93
C GLN A 265 1.04 -4.63 23.69
N CYS A 266 2.10 -5.24 24.21
CA CYS A 266 3.48 -4.99 23.77
C CYS A 266 4.01 -6.11 22.85
N THR A 267 3.27 -7.20 22.70
CA THR A 267 3.68 -8.35 21.90
C THR A 267 3.69 -8.03 20.41
N VAL A 268 4.56 -8.73 19.68
CA VAL A 268 4.73 -8.58 18.23
C VAL A 268 4.69 -9.96 17.60
N GLU A 269 3.97 -10.08 16.49
CA GLU A 269 3.88 -11.32 15.71
C GLU A 269 4.37 -11.07 14.29
N ARG A 270 5.10 -12.03 13.72
CA ARG A 270 5.63 -11.99 12.36
C ARG A 270 5.03 -13.11 11.51
N LEU A 271 4.51 -12.77 10.34
CA LEU A 271 4.11 -13.72 9.30
C LEU A 271 5.12 -13.67 8.16
N ASP A 272 5.68 -14.83 7.80
CA ASP A 272 6.29 -15.03 6.49
C ASP A 272 5.21 -15.61 5.56
N PRO A 273 4.74 -14.86 4.55
CA PRO A 273 3.69 -15.33 3.64
C PRO A 273 4.03 -16.62 2.89
N ARG A 274 5.32 -16.92 2.70
CA ARG A 274 5.78 -18.14 2.01
C ARG A 274 5.66 -19.38 2.88
N VAL A 275 5.78 -19.19 4.20
CA VAL A 275 5.65 -20.26 5.20
C VAL A 275 4.20 -20.40 5.66
N GLY A 276 3.44 -19.29 5.66
CA GLY A 276 2.03 -19.28 6.05
C GLY A 276 1.82 -19.50 7.55
N LYS A 277 2.75 -19.03 8.40
CA LYS A 277 2.65 -19.14 9.86
C LYS A 277 3.08 -17.87 10.56
N TRP A 278 2.31 -17.49 11.58
CA TRP A 278 2.68 -16.44 12.52
C TRP A 278 3.67 -16.99 13.55
N MET A 279 4.68 -16.19 13.87
CA MET A 279 5.69 -16.48 14.89
C MET A 279 5.80 -15.31 15.85
N SER A 280 6.03 -15.59 17.12
CA SER A 280 6.28 -14.54 18.11
C SER A 280 7.64 -13.89 17.88
N VAL A 281 7.68 -12.57 18.03
CA VAL A 281 8.89 -11.73 18.05
C VAL A 281 9.03 -11.16 19.46
N PRO A 282 10.26 -10.87 19.94
CA PRO A 282 10.45 -10.22 21.22
C PRO A 282 9.51 -9.01 21.42
N PRO A 283 8.88 -8.90 22.59
CA PRO A 283 7.91 -7.84 22.83
C PRO A 283 8.60 -6.48 22.89
N MET A 284 7.86 -5.45 22.51
CA MET A 284 8.22 -4.05 22.72
C MET A 284 8.43 -3.76 24.21
N MET A 285 9.23 -2.73 24.50
CA MET A 285 9.52 -2.27 25.86
C MET A 285 8.28 -1.66 26.53
N SER A 286 7.36 -1.11 25.74
CA SER A 286 6.10 -0.51 26.20
C SER A 286 4.90 -1.15 25.51
N ARG A 287 3.77 -1.19 26.22
CA ARG A 287 2.47 -1.53 25.61
C ARG A 287 2.06 -0.37 24.70
N ARG A 288 1.60 -0.69 23.49
CA ARG A 288 1.25 0.33 22.49
C ARG A 288 0.04 -0.12 21.70
N SER A 289 -1.05 0.63 21.79
CA SER A 289 -2.15 0.59 20.81
C SER A 289 -2.17 1.89 20.02
N SER A 290 -2.65 1.84 18.77
CA SER A 290 -2.75 3.03 17.90
C SER A 290 -1.41 3.79 17.76
N CYS A 291 -0.28 3.07 17.78
CA CYS A 291 1.03 3.62 17.45
C CYS A 291 1.14 3.88 15.94
N GLY A 292 2.24 4.48 15.51
CA GLY A 292 2.71 4.44 14.13
C GLY A 292 3.84 3.41 14.00
N ALA A 293 3.93 2.76 12.84
CA ALA A 293 4.99 1.80 12.54
C ALA A 293 5.63 2.11 11.19
N GLY A 294 6.93 1.87 11.07
CA GLY A 294 7.65 2.09 9.81
C GLY A 294 8.98 1.33 9.81
N VAL A 295 9.61 1.22 8.64
CA VAL A 295 10.89 0.51 8.50
C VAL A 295 11.87 1.43 7.80
N VAL A 296 13.04 1.65 8.42
CA VAL A 296 14.14 2.42 7.84
C VAL A 296 15.44 1.66 8.07
N ALA A 297 16.27 1.58 7.03
CA ALA A 297 17.60 0.96 7.10
C ALA A 297 17.58 -0.47 7.70
N GLY A 298 16.56 -1.28 7.37
CA GLY A 298 16.41 -2.65 7.85
C GLY A 298 16.05 -2.78 9.34
N MET A 299 15.61 -1.70 9.98
CA MET A 299 15.12 -1.71 11.36
C MET A 299 13.64 -1.35 11.37
N LEU A 300 12.89 -2.02 12.25
CA LEU A 300 11.48 -1.76 12.46
C LEU A 300 11.31 -0.71 13.56
N TYR A 301 10.46 0.28 13.36
CA TYR A 301 10.21 1.36 14.31
C TYR A 301 8.77 1.32 14.78
N CYS A 302 8.56 1.56 16.07
CA CYS A 302 7.26 1.73 16.69
C CYS A 302 7.24 3.04 17.47
N VAL A 303 6.33 3.93 17.11
CA VAL A 303 6.35 5.34 17.50
C VAL A 303 5.03 5.71 18.17
N GLY A 304 5.10 6.37 19.33
CA GLY A 304 3.93 6.85 20.07
C GLY A 304 2.94 5.72 20.43
N GLY A 305 1.65 6.04 20.31
CA GLY A 305 0.54 5.19 20.70
C GLY A 305 -0.01 5.52 22.09
N ASN A 306 -0.82 4.61 22.62
CA ASN A 306 -1.41 4.67 23.94
C ASN A 306 -1.14 3.35 24.69
N ASP A 307 -0.61 3.45 25.91
CA ASP A 307 -0.24 2.31 26.77
C ASP A 307 -1.36 1.80 27.69
N GLY A 308 -2.53 2.44 27.61
CA GLY A 308 -3.70 2.25 28.46
C GLY A 308 -3.89 3.34 29.50
N THR A 309 -2.88 4.18 29.73
CA THR A 309 -2.92 5.28 30.69
C THR A 309 -2.69 6.64 30.05
N MET A 310 -1.75 6.74 29.11
CA MET A 310 -1.40 8.01 28.50
C MET A 310 -1.07 7.89 27.01
N CYS A 311 -1.29 9.00 26.31
CA CYS A 311 -0.76 9.20 24.97
C CYS A 311 0.77 9.37 25.04
N MET A 312 1.50 8.62 24.22
CA MET A 312 2.95 8.53 24.27
C MET A 312 3.60 9.36 23.16
N SER A 313 4.76 9.96 23.48
CA SER A 313 5.71 10.49 22.48
C SER A 313 6.95 9.61 22.32
N SER A 314 7.15 8.63 23.21
CA SER A 314 8.30 7.72 23.15
C SER A 314 8.24 6.84 21.91
N ALA A 315 9.41 6.41 21.45
CA ALA A 315 9.54 5.51 20.33
C ALA A 315 10.66 4.50 20.59
N GLU A 316 10.57 3.36 19.92
CA GLU A 316 11.52 2.27 20.01
C GLU A 316 11.72 1.64 18.63
N ARG A 317 12.89 1.03 18.43
CA ARG A 317 13.22 0.33 17.19
C ARG A 317 13.66 -1.11 17.49
N PHE A 318 13.34 -2.01 16.59
CA PHE A 318 13.73 -3.41 16.64
C PHE A 318 14.80 -3.69 15.60
N ASN A 319 15.88 -4.32 16.06
CA ASN A 319 16.96 -4.80 15.22
C ASN A 319 16.76 -6.30 14.97
N PRO A 320 16.40 -6.74 13.75
CA PRO A 320 16.13 -8.16 13.45
C PRO A 320 17.37 -9.04 13.61
N ARG A 321 18.58 -8.50 13.44
CA ARG A 321 19.83 -9.26 13.62
C ARG A 321 20.16 -9.52 15.08
N ARG A 322 19.86 -8.57 15.96
CA ARG A 322 20.07 -8.71 17.41
C ARG A 322 18.86 -9.33 18.11
N ASN A 323 17.71 -9.33 17.45
CA ASN A 323 16.43 -9.75 17.99
C ASN A 323 16.07 -8.98 19.29
N THR A 324 16.29 -7.66 19.29
CA THR A 324 16.08 -6.80 20.47
C THR A 324 15.46 -5.45 20.09
N TRP A 325 14.66 -4.92 21.00
CA TRP A 325 14.15 -3.54 20.97
C TRP A 325 15.11 -2.58 21.69
N GLU A 326 15.26 -1.38 21.15
CA GLU A 326 16.09 -0.31 21.68
C GLU A 326 15.28 1.01 21.67
N PRO A 327 15.34 1.83 22.73
CA PRO A 327 14.66 3.12 22.74
C PRO A 327 15.34 4.10 21.77
N ILE A 328 14.56 4.99 21.17
CA ILE A 328 15.05 6.12 20.37
C ILE A 328 14.54 7.44 20.94
N THR A 329 15.02 8.56 20.40
CA THR A 329 14.56 9.89 20.82
C THR A 329 13.04 10.02 20.65
N ALA A 330 12.38 10.59 21.65
CA ALA A 330 10.94 10.82 21.64
C ALA A 330 10.55 11.94 20.66
N MET A 331 9.33 11.86 20.14
CA MET A 331 8.70 12.95 19.38
C MET A 331 8.50 14.19 20.25
N HIS A 332 8.37 15.36 19.61
CA HIS A 332 8.01 16.61 20.27
C HIS A 332 6.58 16.56 20.80
N SER A 333 5.65 16.03 19.99
CA SER A 333 4.25 15.84 20.38
C SER A 333 3.98 14.40 20.82
N ARG A 334 3.10 14.23 21.81
CA ARG A 334 2.47 12.92 22.07
C ARG A 334 1.55 12.61 20.90
N ARG A 335 1.53 11.36 20.42
CA ARG A 335 0.68 10.97 19.29
C ARG A 335 0.13 9.57 19.46
N SER A 336 -1.19 9.45 19.46
CA SER A 336 -1.93 8.19 19.27
C SER A 336 -2.81 8.31 18.04
N THR A 337 -3.14 7.20 17.38
CA THR A 337 -3.96 7.15 16.15
C THR A 337 -3.37 7.96 14.98
N HIS A 338 -2.08 8.26 15.05
CA HIS A 338 -1.31 8.84 13.95
C HIS A 338 -0.90 7.73 12.97
N GLU A 339 -0.31 8.14 11.86
CA GLU A 339 0.33 7.22 10.93
C GLU A 339 1.81 7.56 10.79
N VAL A 340 2.62 6.54 10.49
CA VAL A 340 4.04 6.69 10.17
C VAL A 340 4.29 6.15 8.79
N VAL A 341 4.96 6.94 7.96
CA VAL A 341 5.38 6.54 6.62
C VAL A 341 6.88 6.74 6.44
N GLU A 342 7.50 5.96 5.55
CA GLU A 342 8.90 6.11 5.18
C GLU A 342 9.03 6.84 3.85
N ILE A 343 9.92 7.82 3.78
CA ILE A 343 10.23 8.57 2.57
C ILE A 343 11.73 8.83 2.53
N GLU A 344 12.40 8.34 1.49
CA GLU A 344 13.81 8.64 1.18
C GLU A 344 14.76 8.47 2.39
N GLY A 345 14.52 7.46 3.23
CA GLY A 345 15.30 7.10 4.41
C GLY A 345 14.89 7.79 5.72
N PHE A 346 13.80 8.55 5.72
CA PHE A 346 13.26 9.23 6.91
C PHE A 346 11.88 8.70 7.27
N LEU A 347 11.55 8.69 8.56
CA LEU A 347 10.18 8.43 9.01
C LEU A 347 9.43 9.75 9.19
N TYR A 348 8.19 9.79 8.74
CA TYR A 348 7.28 10.91 8.92
C TYR A 348 6.09 10.46 9.77
N ALA A 349 5.93 11.05 10.95
CA ALA A 349 4.78 10.85 11.82
C ALA A 349 3.76 11.97 11.57
N LEU A 350 2.58 11.62 11.06
CA LEU A 350 1.57 12.59 10.66
C LEU A 350 0.26 12.46 11.45
N GLY A 351 -0.27 13.60 11.89
CA GLY A 351 -1.56 13.70 12.56
C GLY A 351 -1.62 12.97 13.90
N GLY A 352 -2.76 12.35 14.16
CA GLY A 352 -3.09 11.66 15.41
C GLY A 352 -3.80 12.55 16.42
N ASN A 353 -3.73 12.13 17.68
CA ASN A 353 -4.30 12.82 18.83
C ASN A 353 -3.28 12.82 19.98
N ASP A 354 -3.08 13.97 20.61
CA ASP A 354 -2.11 14.17 21.71
C ASP A 354 -2.64 13.74 23.10
N GLY A 355 -3.87 13.25 23.16
CA GLY A 355 -4.62 12.96 24.39
C GLY A 355 -5.72 13.99 24.67
N SER A 356 -5.77 15.09 23.92
CA SER A 356 -6.77 16.16 24.05
C SER A 356 -7.32 16.60 22.71
N SER A 357 -6.45 16.86 21.73
CA SER A 357 -6.79 17.47 20.45
C SER A 357 -6.33 16.62 19.26
N SER A 358 -7.09 16.66 18.17
CA SER A 358 -6.64 16.10 16.90
C SER A 358 -5.55 16.99 16.31
N LEU A 359 -4.47 16.38 15.85
CA LEU A 359 -3.28 17.05 15.33
C LEU A 359 -3.34 17.14 13.80
N ASN A 360 -2.82 18.23 13.26
CA ASN A 360 -2.42 18.35 11.85
C ASN A 360 -0.90 18.43 11.70
N SER A 361 -0.16 18.55 12.80
CA SER A 361 1.30 18.65 12.79
C SER A 361 1.92 17.35 12.28
N MET A 362 3.10 17.49 11.68
CA MET A 362 3.91 16.38 11.20
C MET A 362 5.34 16.52 11.71
N GLU A 363 5.98 15.39 12.01
CA GLU A 363 7.36 15.32 12.48
C GLU A 363 8.15 14.32 11.64
N ARG A 364 9.37 14.70 11.25
CA ARG A 364 10.30 13.85 10.52
C ARG A 364 11.41 13.38 11.43
N TYR A 365 11.68 12.09 11.43
CA TYR A 365 12.77 11.46 12.16
C TYR A 365 13.94 11.13 11.24
N ASP A 366 15.13 11.60 11.62
CA ASP A 366 16.40 11.20 11.02
C ASP A 366 17.04 10.08 11.85
N ALA A 367 17.09 8.87 11.28
CA ALA A 367 17.66 7.70 11.94
C ALA A 367 19.17 7.77 12.16
N LYS A 368 19.90 8.57 11.36
CA LYS A 368 21.35 8.77 11.52
C LYS A 368 21.65 9.74 12.66
N GLN A 369 20.82 10.76 12.81
CA GLN A 369 20.96 11.76 13.88
C GLN A 369 20.21 11.40 15.16
N ASN A 370 19.33 10.40 15.12
CA ASN A 370 18.41 10.04 16.20
C ASN A 370 17.62 11.27 16.70
N LYS A 371 17.01 12.01 15.78
CA LYS A 371 16.36 13.29 16.08
C LYS A 371 15.07 13.49 15.29
N TRP A 372 14.06 14.04 15.96
CA TRP A 372 12.81 14.51 15.36
C TRP A 372 12.87 16.00 15.03
N VAL A 373 12.33 16.38 13.87
CA VAL A 373 12.21 17.76 13.40
C VAL A 373 10.78 18.00 12.94
N LEU A 374 10.20 19.14 13.34
CA LEU A 374 8.89 19.56 12.85
C LEU A 374 8.98 19.95 11.37
N VAL A 375 7.98 19.51 10.59
CA VAL A 375 7.85 19.79 9.16
C VAL A 375 6.46 20.35 8.87
N THR A 376 6.19 20.78 7.64
CA THR A 376 4.93 21.45 7.31
C THR A 376 3.71 20.60 7.65
N SER A 377 2.80 21.21 8.42
CA SER A 377 1.56 20.59 8.88
C SER A 377 0.57 20.34 7.74
N MET A 378 -0.24 19.29 7.89
CA MET A 378 -1.42 19.04 7.07
C MET A 378 -2.38 20.23 7.12
N LEU A 379 -3.19 20.38 6.07
CA LEU A 379 -4.22 21.40 5.97
C LEU A 379 -5.31 21.17 7.03
N SER A 380 -5.65 19.90 7.27
CA SER A 380 -6.69 19.50 8.21
C SER A 380 -6.14 18.71 9.40
N ARG A 381 -6.78 18.85 10.56
CA ARG A 381 -6.51 18.01 11.74
C ARG A 381 -7.13 16.64 11.54
N ARG A 382 -6.34 15.58 11.74
CA ARG A 382 -6.78 14.19 11.49
C ARG A 382 -6.21 13.24 12.53
N SER A 383 -7.09 12.73 13.39
CA SER A 383 -6.85 11.56 14.21
C SER A 383 -7.38 10.30 13.51
N SER A 384 -6.82 9.13 13.82
CA SER A 384 -7.14 7.87 13.12
C SER A 384 -7.04 7.99 11.60
N VAL A 385 -6.07 8.79 11.13
CA VAL A 385 -5.74 8.97 9.72
C VAL A 385 -5.02 7.74 9.22
N GLY A 386 -5.25 7.37 7.96
CA GLY A 386 -4.39 6.42 7.28
C GLY A 386 -3.56 7.11 6.22
N ALA A 387 -2.36 6.61 5.98
CA ALA A 387 -1.42 7.23 5.05
C ALA A 387 -0.64 6.21 4.25
N ALA A 388 -0.27 6.59 3.03
CA ALA A 388 0.59 5.79 2.17
C ALA A 388 1.51 6.69 1.35
N VAL A 389 2.65 6.14 0.92
CA VAL A 389 3.59 6.81 0.03
C VAL A 389 3.48 6.21 -1.35
N LEU A 390 3.26 7.05 -2.35
CA LEU A 390 3.15 6.60 -3.73
C LEU A 390 4.05 7.44 -4.64
N ASP A 391 4.84 6.75 -5.45
CA ASP A 391 5.67 7.38 -6.47
C ASP A 391 4.82 7.80 -7.67
N CYS A 392 4.78 9.10 -7.93
CA CYS A 392 3.95 9.69 -8.98
C CYS A 392 4.79 10.56 -9.94
N LEU A 393 4.39 10.61 -11.21
CA LEU A 393 4.91 11.57 -12.18
C LEU A 393 4.14 12.89 -12.08
N GLN A 394 4.81 13.96 -11.64
CA GLN A 394 4.31 15.34 -11.71
C GLN A 394 2.82 15.50 -11.33
N LEU A 395 2.42 14.94 -10.17
CA LEU A 395 1.02 14.87 -9.72
C LEU A 395 0.31 16.23 -9.81
N GLU A 396 1.01 17.31 -9.46
CA GLU A 396 0.53 18.69 -9.48
C GLU A 396 -0.03 19.12 -10.85
N LYS A 397 0.59 18.70 -11.97
CA LYS A 397 0.11 19.05 -13.32
C LYS A 397 -1.18 18.32 -13.71
N GLY A 398 -1.40 17.14 -13.15
CA GLY A 398 -2.63 16.37 -13.36
C GLY A 398 -3.82 17.03 -12.66
N LEU A 399 -3.59 17.60 -11.48
CA LEU A 399 -4.63 18.24 -10.66
C LEU A 399 -5.16 19.54 -11.28
N THR A 400 -4.31 20.32 -11.95
CA THR A 400 -4.72 21.56 -12.64
C THR A 400 -5.57 21.34 -13.89
N LYS A 401 -5.65 20.12 -14.42
CA LYS A 401 -6.46 19.78 -15.61
C LYS A 401 -7.86 19.24 -15.28
N ALA A 402 -8.13 18.98 -14.00
CA ALA A 402 -9.37 18.37 -13.53
C ALA A 402 -10.36 19.38 -12.91
N THR A 403 -9.99 20.66 -12.88
CA THR A 403 -10.86 21.83 -12.63
C THR A 403 -11.23 22.45 -13.97
#